data_AF-A0A524DDA8-F1
#
_entry.id   AF-A0A524DDA8-F1
#
_cell.length_a   1.000
_cell.length_b   1.000
_cell.length_c   1.000
_cell.angle_alpha   90.00
_cell.angle_beta   90.00
_cell.angle_gamma   90.00
#
_symmetry.space_group_name_H-M   'P 1'
#
loop_
_entity.id
_entity.type
_entity.pdbx_description
1 polymer ?
#
loop_
_entity_poly.entity_id
_entity_poly.type
_entity_poly.pdbx_seq_one_letter_code
_entity_poly.pdbx_strand_id
1 'polypeptide(L)'
;MKKGKFELFSYFIKDNLIFYRSQNNFEKYIAFSIILIEKIVPIFSKLIHFLNLRLLDSFTYQIQKKSKDLLIICFKDKDKSNILKCFNIIYEKCLNISNINILKDNRLEDFFFNSIINPLEPKLTLEKKSNSLLIKNKEFENKISCFSLDLIPIKEHKKIFIKNLQNIIKNLNQKGLFLFHFRLEKNSIVFNPIFIEILNGDLQKPLFYERINTLFDSQILKTYPLDIKDFGSLIWRLPINENFYYLKEYSELFNKKKNEDCSFKIEEKFIKNNVKFIKINNKMFLIGNQILLLIISNINPIFIKKIIEKYYNKYFLLIVFLKQKEYLNLKKEINDINSLKNLKIMNKEEFEKIDYKFENFNKN
;
A
#
# COMPACT_ATOMS: atom_id res chain seq x y z
N MET A 1 -2.53 -18.14 -33.60
CA MET A 1 -3.16 -18.32 -32.27
C MET A 1 -4.62 -17.89 -32.35
N LYS A 2 -5.57 -18.79 -32.04
CA LYS A 2 -7.01 -18.47 -32.08
C LYS A 2 -7.33 -17.45 -30.97
N LYS A 3 -7.89 -16.29 -31.35
CA LYS A 3 -8.46 -15.29 -30.42
C LYS A 3 -9.62 -15.97 -29.67
N GLY A 4 -9.36 -16.44 -28.45
CA GLY A 4 -10.41 -17.02 -27.62
C GLY A 4 -11.36 -15.91 -27.15
N LYS A 5 -12.63 -15.99 -27.54
CA LYS A 5 -13.71 -15.36 -26.78
C LYS A 5 -13.77 -16.11 -25.45
N PHE A 6 -13.16 -15.57 -24.40
CA PHE A 6 -13.33 -16.12 -23.06
C PHE A 6 -14.72 -15.74 -22.55
N GLU A 7 -15.58 -16.72 -22.25
CA GLU A 7 -16.69 -16.51 -21.32
C GLU A 7 -16.09 -16.41 -19.91
N LEU A 8 -15.58 -15.22 -19.55
CA LEU A 8 -14.78 -15.00 -18.34
C LEU A 8 -15.53 -15.30 -17.03
N PHE A 9 -16.87 -15.35 -17.03
CA PHE A 9 -17.67 -15.25 -15.81
C PHE A 9 -18.91 -16.15 -15.81
N SER A 10 -18.80 -17.37 -15.29
CA SER A 10 -19.97 -18.15 -14.84
C SER A 10 -20.20 -17.92 -13.34
N TYR A 11 -20.98 -16.90 -13.01
CA TYR A 11 -21.30 -16.54 -11.63
C TYR A 11 -22.80 -16.34 -11.41
N PHE A 12 -23.21 -16.36 -10.15
CA PHE A 12 -24.52 -15.89 -9.74
C PHE A 12 -24.39 -15.14 -8.42
N ILE A 13 -25.32 -14.23 -8.17
CA ILE A 13 -25.39 -13.47 -6.92
C ILE A 13 -26.49 -14.07 -6.05
N LYS A 14 -26.19 -14.21 -4.76
CA LYS A 14 -27.19 -14.52 -3.74
C LYS A 14 -26.95 -13.62 -2.54
N ASP A 15 -27.84 -12.68 -2.34
CA ASP A 15 -27.82 -11.69 -1.27
C ASP A 15 -26.51 -10.86 -1.29
N ASN A 16 -25.61 -11.15 -0.35
CA ASN A 16 -24.37 -10.40 -0.11
C ASN A 16 -23.12 -11.11 -0.68
N LEU A 17 -23.33 -12.14 -1.50
CA LEU A 17 -22.29 -13.03 -2.00
C LEU A 17 -22.37 -13.22 -3.51
N ILE A 18 -21.21 -13.12 -4.16
CA ILE A 18 -21.00 -13.58 -5.54
C ILE A 18 -20.47 -15.00 -5.48
N PHE A 19 -21.16 -15.94 -6.11
CA PHE A 19 -20.73 -17.33 -6.22
C PHE A 19 -20.15 -17.59 -7.60
N TYR A 20 -19.00 -18.26 -7.61
CA TYR A 20 -18.38 -18.82 -8.80
C TYR A 20 -18.36 -20.34 -8.70
N ARG A 21 -18.81 -21.01 -9.77
CA ARG A 21 -18.63 -22.44 -9.96
C ARG A 21 -17.71 -22.62 -11.17
N SER A 22 -16.52 -23.16 -10.94
CA SER A 22 -15.61 -23.44 -12.05
C SER A 22 -16.23 -24.49 -12.97
N GLN A 23 -16.30 -24.22 -14.26
CA GLN A 23 -16.78 -25.18 -15.27
C GLN A 23 -15.83 -26.39 -15.42
N ASN A 24 -14.58 -26.29 -14.94
CA ASN A 24 -13.61 -27.37 -15.01
C ASN A 24 -13.40 -28.02 -13.62
N ASN A 25 -14.13 -29.10 -13.35
CA ASN A 25 -13.81 -30.15 -12.35
C ASN A 25 -13.67 -29.80 -10.86
N PHE A 26 -14.04 -28.61 -10.38
CA PHE A 26 -14.06 -28.36 -8.93
C PHE A 26 -15.41 -28.76 -8.29
N GLU A 27 -15.36 -29.73 -7.37
CA GLU A 27 -16.46 -30.11 -6.44
C GLU A 27 -16.84 -28.99 -5.44
N LYS A 28 -16.28 -27.77 -5.58
CA LYS A 28 -16.36 -26.71 -4.56
C LYS A 28 -16.89 -25.41 -5.16
N TYR A 29 -17.80 -24.79 -4.43
CA TYR A 29 -18.21 -23.40 -4.62
C TYR A 29 -17.12 -22.48 -4.09
N ILE A 30 -16.86 -21.40 -4.82
CA ILE A 30 -16.09 -20.26 -4.33
C ILE A 30 -17.07 -19.10 -4.21
N ALA A 31 -17.04 -18.38 -3.09
CA ALA A 31 -17.91 -17.21 -2.89
C ALA A 31 -17.15 -16.02 -2.32
N PHE A 32 -17.58 -14.83 -2.70
CA PHE A 32 -16.95 -13.58 -2.29
C PHE A 32 -17.97 -12.61 -1.72
N SER A 33 -17.59 -11.91 -0.65
CA SER A 33 -18.30 -10.73 -0.18
C SER A 33 -17.38 -9.52 -0.19
N ILE A 34 -17.93 -8.36 -0.52
CA ILE A 34 -17.22 -7.08 -0.51
C ILE A 34 -17.77 -6.22 0.63
N ILE A 35 -16.87 -5.83 1.52
CA ILE A 35 -17.18 -5.06 2.72
C ILE A 35 -16.40 -3.74 2.66
N LEU A 36 -17.13 -2.64 2.72
CA LEU A 36 -16.57 -1.30 2.86
C LEU A 36 -16.30 -1.02 4.34
N ILE A 37 -15.05 -0.71 4.68
CA ILE A 37 -14.61 -0.47 6.05
C ILE A 37 -13.86 0.86 6.17
N GLU A 38 -13.98 1.55 7.29
CA GLU A 38 -13.23 2.79 7.52
C GLU A 38 -11.76 2.51 7.88
N LYS A 39 -11.51 1.46 8.66
CA LYS A 39 -10.17 1.06 9.12
C LYS A 39 -10.14 -0.46 9.28
N ILE A 40 -9.07 -1.11 8.83
CA ILE A 40 -8.86 -2.56 9.01
C ILE A 40 -8.50 -2.96 10.44
N VAL A 41 -7.80 -2.08 11.17
CA VAL A 41 -7.22 -2.40 12.49
C VAL A 41 -8.25 -2.96 13.50
N PRO A 42 -9.47 -2.40 13.64
CA PRO A 42 -10.46 -2.92 14.61
C PRO A 42 -10.92 -4.36 14.30
N ILE A 43 -11.04 -4.72 13.02
CA ILE A 43 -11.60 -6.01 12.58
C ILE A 43 -10.52 -7.06 12.29
N PHE A 44 -9.27 -6.64 12.11
CA PHE A 44 -8.18 -7.49 11.64
C PHE A 44 -7.97 -8.75 12.48
N SER A 45 -7.87 -8.61 13.82
CA SER A 45 -7.67 -9.75 14.72
C SER A 45 -8.81 -10.77 14.63
N LYS A 46 -10.04 -10.31 14.36
CA LYS A 46 -11.20 -11.18 14.19
C LYS A 46 -11.12 -11.97 12.88
N LEU A 47 -10.69 -11.34 11.79
CA LEU A 47 -10.46 -12.01 10.50
C LEU A 47 -9.38 -13.09 10.61
N ILE A 48 -8.28 -12.79 11.32
CA ILE A 48 -7.23 -13.77 11.63
C ILE A 48 -7.79 -14.95 12.43
N HIS A 49 -8.62 -14.67 13.44
CA HIS A 49 -9.28 -15.72 14.21
C HIS A 49 -10.20 -16.59 13.33
N PHE A 50 -10.95 -15.99 12.40
CA PHE A 50 -11.80 -16.75 11.48
C PHE A 50 -11.02 -17.61 10.49
N LEU A 51 -9.85 -17.14 10.00
CA LEU A 51 -8.94 -17.97 9.21
C LEU A 51 -8.47 -19.19 10.01
N ASN A 52 -8.07 -19.00 11.27
CA ASN A 52 -7.62 -20.09 12.13
C ASN A 52 -8.74 -21.11 12.42
N LEU A 53 -9.98 -20.64 12.55
CA LEU A 53 -11.17 -21.50 12.66
C LEU A 53 -11.63 -22.09 11.33
N ARG A 54 -10.97 -21.76 10.21
CA ARG A 54 -11.35 -22.17 8.85
C ARG A 54 -12.78 -21.79 8.46
N LEU A 55 -13.30 -20.69 9.01
CA LEU A 55 -14.61 -20.14 8.63
C LEU A 55 -14.57 -19.37 7.31
N LEU A 56 -13.38 -18.95 6.88
CA LEU A 56 -13.13 -18.38 5.56
C LEU A 56 -11.82 -18.96 5.01
N ASP A 57 -11.70 -19.00 3.68
CA ASP A 57 -10.53 -19.54 3.00
C ASP A 57 -9.39 -18.50 2.95
N SER A 58 -9.75 -17.28 2.59
CA SER A 58 -8.83 -16.16 2.46
C SER A 58 -9.56 -14.82 2.59
N PHE A 59 -8.83 -13.75 2.89
CA PHE A 59 -9.36 -12.38 2.77
C PHE A 59 -8.32 -11.46 2.14
N THR A 60 -8.80 -10.41 1.48
CA THR A 60 -7.98 -9.38 0.84
C THR A 60 -8.37 -8.02 1.38
N TYR A 61 -7.39 -7.27 1.88
CA TYR A 61 -7.55 -5.86 2.22
C TYR A 61 -7.00 -5.00 1.11
N GLN A 62 -7.82 -4.09 0.58
CA GLN A 62 -7.42 -3.15 -0.47
C GLN A 62 -7.59 -1.73 0.03
N ILE A 63 -6.48 -0.97 0.04
CA ILE A 63 -6.49 0.43 0.48
C ILE A 63 -7.08 1.31 -0.61
N GLN A 64 -8.06 2.15 -0.26
CA GLN A 64 -8.67 3.13 -1.16
C GLN A 64 -8.25 4.56 -0.83
N LYS A 65 -8.23 5.44 -1.84
CA LYS A 65 -7.68 6.80 -1.74
C LYS A 65 -8.67 7.87 -1.25
N LYS A 66 -9.98 7.70 -1.51
CA LYS A 66 -11.02 8.74 -1.32
C LYS A 66 -12.29 8.21 -0.64
N SER A 67 -12.30 6.96 -0.23
CA SER A 67 -13.47 6.19 0.19
C SER A 67 -13.09 5.23 1.31
N LYS A 68 -14.08 4.52 1.84
CA LYS A 68 -13.86 3.37 2.70
C LYS A 68 -12.93 2.37 2.01
N ASP A 69 -11.98 1.82 2.76
CA ASP A 69 -11.17 0.71 2.28
C ASP A 69 -12.05 -0.49 1.99
N LEU A 70 -11.54 -1.41 1.18
CA LEU A 70 -12.23 -2.65 0.89
C LEU A 70 -11.64 -3.80 1.67
N LEU A 71 -12.54 -4.62 2.17
CA LEU A 71 -12.26 -5.94 2.66
C LEU A 71 -13.05 -6.92 1.80
N ILE A 72 -12.35 -7.86 1.18
CA ILE A 72 -12.94 -8.89 0.33
C ILE A 72 -12.71 -10.21 1.03
N ILE A 73 -13.78 -10.90 1.38
CA ILE A 73 -13.71 -12.19 2.10
C ILE A 73 -14.07 -13.29 1.12
N CYS A 74 -13.23 -14.32 1.05
CA CYS A 74 -13.37 -15.48 0.18
C CYS A 74 -13.73 -16.73 0.99
N PHE A 75 -14.70 -17.47 0.49
CA PHE A 75 -15.14 -18.75 1.01
C PHE A 75 -14.94 -19.83 -0.03
N LYS A 76 -14.62 -21.05 0.43
CA LYS A 76 -14.49 -22.22 -0.43
C LYS A 76 -15.02 -23.46 0.27
N ASP A 77 -16.12 -24.02 -0.22
CA ASP A 77 -16.75 -25.20 0.36
C ASP A 77 -17.43 -26.06 -0.72
N LYS A 78 -17.65 -27.35 -0.47
CA LYS A 78 -18.45 -28.21 -1.35
C LYS A 78 -19.94 -27.87 -1.25
N ASP A 79 -20.40 -27.42 -0.10
CA ASP A 79 -21.80 -27.06 0.16
C ASP A 79 -21.98 -25.54 0.27
N LYS A 80 -22.86 -25.00 -0.59
CA LYS A 80 -23.27 -23.60 -0.58
C LYS A 80 -23.87 -23.17 0.76
N SER A 81 -24.57 -24.06 1.46
CA SER A 81 -25.23 -23.77 2.73
C SER A 81 -24.21 -23.50 3.85
N ASN A 82 -23.10 -24.24 3.84
CA ASN A 82 -21.99 -23.99 4.76
C ASN A 82 -21.35 -22.61 4.53
N ILE A 83 -21.16 -22.22 3.27
CA ILE A 83 -20.67 -20.87 2.92
C ILE A 83 -21.58 -19.80 3.52
N LEU A 84 -22.90 -19.92 3.32
CA LEU A 84 -23.87 -18.96 3.86
C LEU A 84 -23.83 -18.89 5.39
N LYS A 85 -23.75 -20.04 6.06
CA LYS A 85 -23.63 -20.12 7.53
C LYS A 85 -22.37 -19.43 8.03
N CYS A 86 -21.22 -19.72 7.43
CA CYS A 86 -19.95 -19.10 7.78
C CYS A 86 -19.98 -17.58 7.54
N PHE A 87 -20.52 -17.14 6.40
CA PHE A 87 -20.70 -15.73 6.09
C PHE A 87 -21.55 -15.02 7.15
N ASN A 88 -22.68 -15.59 7.55
CA ASN A 88 -23.57 -14.98 8.57
C ASN A 88 -22.86 -14.85 9.93
N ILE A 89 -22.13 -15.89 10.37
CA ILE A 89 -21.34 -15.86 11.61
C ILE A 89 -20.30 -14.73 11.58
N ILE A 90 -19.60 -14.59 10.46
CA ILE A 90 -18.59 -13.53 10.28
C ILE A 90 -19.27 -12.17 10.28
N TYR A 91 -20.37 -12.04 9.54
CA TYR A 91 -21.11 -10.79 9.40
C TYR A 91 -21.58 -10.24 10.75
N GLU A 92 -22.30 -11.05 11.53
CA GLU A 92 -22.79 -10.66 12.87
C GLU A 92 -21.66 -10.23 13.80
N LYS A 93 -20.56 -11.00 13.81
CA LYS A 93 -19.41 -10.70 14.66
C LYS A 93 -18.64 -9.46 14.22
N CYS A 94 -18.64 -9.13 12.94
CA CYS A 94 -17.95 -7.97 12.39
C CYS A 94 -18.76 -6.68 12.53
N LEU A 95 -20.10 -6.76 12.41
CA LEU A 95 -21.02 -5.63 12.64
C LEU A 95 -20.84 -5.02 14.03
N ASN A 96 -20.62 -5.86 15.04
CA ASN A 96 -20.48 -5.40 16.43
C ASN A 96 -19.16 -4.68 16.72
N ILE A 97 -18.21 -4.67 15.78
CA ILE A 97 -16.84 -4.16 16.00
C ILE A 97 -16.61 -2.80 15.34
N SER A 98 -17.25 -2.54 14.18
CA SER A 98 -16.99 -1.33 13.40
C SER A 98 -18.12 -1.02 12.43
N ASN A 99 -18.18 0.24 11.96
CA ASN A 99 -19.07 0.67 10.88
C ASN A 99 -18.67 0.02 9.53
N ILE A 100 -19.05 -1.24 9.35
CA ILE A 100 -18.91 -1.98 8.11
C ILE A 100 -20.15 -1.79 7.23
N ASN A 101 -19.98 -1.67 5.92
CA ASN A 101 -21.07 -1.68 4.96
C ASN A 101 -20.83 -2.79 3.94
N ILE A 102 -21.68 -3.81 3.93
CA ILE A 102 -21.59 -4.92 2.99
C ILE A 102 -22.36 -4.58 1.72
N LEU A 103 -21.71 -4.74 0.57
CA LEU A 103 -22.35 -4.56 -0.72
C LEU A 103 -23.29 -5.73 -1.02
N LYS A 104 -24.43 -5.43 -1.66
CA LYS A 104 -25.48 -6.39 -2.00
C LYS A 104 -25.89 -6.26 -3.46
N ASP A 105 -26.40 -7.34 -4.03
CA ASP A 105 -27.06 -7.38 -5.35
C ASP A 105 -26.26 -6.64 -6.44
N ASN A 106 -26.93 -5.82 -7.26
CA ASN A 106 -26.31 -5.10 -8.37
C ASN A 106 -25.13 -4.22 -7.93
N ARG A 107 -25.16 -3.65 -6.71
CA ARG A 107 -24.04 -2.85 -6.21
C ARG A 107 -22.80 -3.70 -5.94
N LEU A 108 -22.99 -4.94 -5.47
CA LEU A 108 -21.91 -5.91 -5.28
C LEU A 108 -21.33 -6.32 -6.64
N GLU A 109 -22.20 -6.57 -7.61
CA GLU A 109 -21.83 -6.92 -8.99
C GLU A 109 -21.02 -5.81 -9.67
N ASP A 110 -21.60 -4.60 -9.72
CA ASP A 110 -21.00 -3.42 -10.34
C ASP A 110 -19.62 -3.15 -9.74
N PHE A 111 -19.51 -3.28 -8.43
CA PHE A 111 -18.25 -3.06 -7.74
C PHE A 111 -17.22 -4.13 -8.09
N PHE A 112 -17.63 -5.40 -8.10
CA PHE A 112 -16.76 -6.53 -8.41
C PHE A 112 -16.11 -6.37 -9.79
N PHE A 113 -16.92 -6.09 -10.81
CA PHE A 113 -16.44 -5.91 -12.18
C PHE A 113 -15.59 -4.64 -12.34
N ASN A 114 -15.97 -3.55 -11.70
CA ASN A 114 -15.26 -2.28 -11.85
C ASN A 114 -14.08 -2.10 -10.87
N SER A 115 -13.75 -3.14 -10.11
CA SER A 115 -12.76 -3.07 -9.01
C SER A 115 -11.31 -2.91 -9.48
N ILE A 116 -11.00 -3.24 -10.74
CA ILE A 116 -9.66 -3.12 -11.33
C ILE A 116 -9.66 -2.09 -12.47
N ILE A 117 -10.49 -2.31 -13.48
CA ILE A 117 -10.69 -1.40 -14.60
C ILE A 117 -12.17 -1.04 -14.64
N ASN A 118 -12.48 0.23 -14.91
CA ASN A 118 -13.84 0.72 -15.05
C ASN A 118 -14.00 1.45 -16.40
N PRO A 119 -14.99 1.09 -17.24
CA PRO A 119 -15.89 -0.06 -17.11
C PRO A 119 -15.23 -1.38 -17.54
N LEU A 120 -15.56 -2.49 -16.86
CA LEU A 120 -15.17 -3.83 -17.30
C LEU A 120 -16.34 -4.44 -18.08
N GLU A 121 -16.28 -4.38 -19.40
CA GLU A 121 -17.35 -4.88 -20.27
C GLU A 121 -17.27 -6.41 -20.47
N PRO A 122 -18.37 -7.09 -20.81
CA PRO A 122 -18.35 -8.52 -21.11
C PRO A 122 -17.46 -8.89 -22.32
N LYS A 123 -17.25 -7.96 -23.27
CA LYS A 123 -16.47 -8.18 -24.50
C LYS A 123 -15.10 -7.50 -24.41
N LEU A 124 -14.19 -8.09 -23.65
CA LEU A 124 -12.80 -7.64 -23.54
C LEU A 124 -11.87 -8.52 -24.36
N THR A 125 -10.88 -7.90 -24.99
CA THR A 125 -9.73 -8.60 -25.55
C THR A 125 -8.59 -8.52 -24.55
N LEU A 126 -8.02 -9.68 -24.21
CA LEU A 126 -6.84 -9.79 -23.34
C LEU A 126 -5.65 -10.25 -24.18
N GLU A 127 -4.57 -9.50 -24.14
CA GLU A 127 -3.32 -9.81 -24.83
C GLU A 127 -2.16 -9.79 -23.83
N LYS A 128 -1.34 -10.83 -23.80
CA LYS A 128 -0.11 -10.83 -23.00
C LYS A 128 0.96 -9.99 -23.72
N LYS A 129 1.47 -8.94 -23.06
CA LYS A 129 2.62 -8.14 -23.50
C LYS A 129 3.75 -8.30 -22.47
N SER A 130 4.73 -9.15 -22.77
CA SER A 130 5.88 -9.46 -21.88
C SER A 130 5.43 -9.89 -20.47
N ASN A 131 5.63 -9.04 -19.45
CA ASN A 131 5.27 -9.30 -18.05
C ASN A 131 3.95 -8.64 -17.64
N SER A 132 3.15 -8.17 -18.60
CA SER A 132 1.92 -7.40 -18.39
C SER A 132 0.77 -7.94 -19.23
N LEU A 133 -0.44 -7.56 -18.85
CA LEU A 133 -1.64 -7.82 -19.62
C LEU A 133 -2.14 -6.52 -20.25
N LEU A 134 -2.47 -6.60 -21.52
CA LEU A 134 -3.13 -5.55 -22.25
C LEU A 134 -4.61 -5.88 -22.38
N ILE A 135 -5.44 -4.95 -21.98
CA ILE A 135 -6.89 -5.10 -21.90
C ILE A 135 -7.51 -4.04 -22.77
N LYS A 136 -8.23 -4.50 -23.79
CA LYS A 136 -8.78 -3.65 -24.84
C LYS A 136 -10.26 -3.92 -25.06
N ASN A 137 -11.02 -2.86 -25.21
CA ASN A 137 -12.32 -2.89 -25.90
C ASN A 137 -12.30 -1.83 -27.01
N LYS A 138 -13.48 -1.45 -27.52
CA LYS A 138 -13.59 -0.40 -28.55
C LYS A 138 -13.27 1.01 -28.03
N GLU A 139 -13.37 1.23 -26.72
CA GLU A 139 -13.34 2.56 -26.10
C GLU A 139 -12.04 2.83 -25.34
N PHE A 140 -11.36 1.79 -24.86
CA PHE A 140 -10.15 1.93 -24.06
C PHE A 140 -9.11 0.84 -24.33
N GLU A 141 -7.87 1.20 -24.01
CA GLU A 141 -6.73 0.30 -23.93
C GLU A 141 -6.01 0.56 -22.60
N ASN A 142 -5.97 -0.47 -21.76
CA ASN A 142 -5.32 -0.42 -20.45
C ASN A 142 -4.26 -1.53 -20.35
N LYS A 143 -3.07 -1.17 -19.89
CA LYS A 143 -2.01 -2.12 -19.56
C LYS A 143 -1.99 -2.33 -18.04
N ILE A 144 -2.16 -3.57 -17.62
CA ILE A 144 -2.05 -4.01 -16.24
C ILE A 144 -0.67 -4.65 -16.03
N SER A 145 0.08 -4.12 -15.08
CA SER A 145 1.31 -4.75 -14.58
C SER A 145 1.14 -5.09 -13.10
N CYS A 146 1.76 -6.18 -12.67
CA CYS A 146 1.66 -6.64 -11.30
C CYS A 146 3.03 -6.77 -10.65
N PHE A 147 3.11 -6.37 -9.38
CA PHE A 147 4.33 -6.35 -8.61
C PHE A 147 4.09 -6.93 -7.22
N SER A 148 4.93 -7.87 -6.80
CA SER A 148 5.04 -8.21 -5.38
C SER A 148 5.77 -7.09 -4.63
N LEU A 149 5.30 -6.79 -3.43
CA LEU A 149 5.89 -5.79 -2.52
C LEU A 149 6.76 -6.49 -1.48
N ASP A 150 8.08 -6.39 -1.60
CA ASP A 150 8.97 -6.79 -0.51
C ASP A 150 9.19 -5.60 0.44
N LEU A 151 8.62 -5.69 1.65
CA LEU A 151 8.85 -4.69 2.69
C LEU A 151 9.86 -5.16 3.74
N ILE A 152 10.52 -6.30 3.55
CA ILE A 152 11.59 -6.76 4.46
C ILE A 152 12.71 -5.71 4.58
N PRO A 153 13.17 -5.05 3.48
CA PRO A 153 14.15 -3.96 3.58
C PRO A 153 13.67 -2.79 4.46
N ILE A 154 12.36 -2.61 4.60
CA ILE A 154 11.74 -1.57 5.43
C ILE A 154 11.62 -2.08 6.87
N LYS A 155 12.69 -1.88 7.64
CA LYS A 155 12.82 -2.38 9.03
C LYS A 155 11.74 -1.84 9.97
N GLU A 156 11.33 -0.58 9.82
CA GLU A 156 10.36 0.09 10.70
C GLU A 156 9.39 0.97 9.89
N HIS A 157 8.23 1.30 10.48
CA HIS A 157 7.25 2.23 9.91
C HIS A 157 6.67 1.80 8.55
N LYS A 158 6.51 0.49 8.33
CA LYS A 158 5.94 -0.08 7.09
C LYS A 158 4.61 0.57 6.68
N LYS A 159 3.76 0.96 7.65
CA LYS A 159 2.48 1.63 7.38
C LYS A 159 2.65 3.01 6.75
N ILE A 160 3.64 3.76 7.22
CA ILE A 160 4.00 5.07 6.66
C ILE A 160 4.63 4.89 5.28
N PHE A 161 5.49 3.89 5.12
CA PHE A 161 6.05 3.54 3.83
C PHE A 161 4.95 3.34 2.79
N ILE A 162 3.91 2.55 3.11
CA ILE A 162 2.75 2.35 2.22
C ILE A 162 2.05 3.68 1.90
N LYS A 163 1.83 4.56 2.88
CA LYS A 163 1.24 5.90 2.64
C LYS A 163 2.12 6.76 1.73
N ASN A 164 3.43 6.76 1.93
CA ASN A 164 4.37 7.51 1.10
C ASN A 164 4.40 6.96 -0.33
N LEU A 165 4.38 5.64 -0.49
CA LEU A 165 4.32 5.01 -1.79
C LEU A 165 3.02 5.38 -2.54
N GLN A 166 1.89 5.43 -1.84
CA GLN A 166 0.62 5.92 -2.40
C GLN A 166 0.68 7.38 -2.87
N ASN A 167 1.40 8.24 -2.14
CA ASN A 167 1.63 9.63 -2.52
C ASN A 167 2.56 9.73 -3.74
N ILE A 168 3.61 8.91 -3.81
CA ILE A 168 4.52 8.85 -4.97
C ILE A 168 3.74 8.42 -6.22
N ILE A 169 2.94 7.34 -6.14
CA ILE A 169 2.08 6.89 -7.24
C ILE A 169 1.13 8.01 -7.70
N LYS A 170 0.57 8.77 -6.75
CA LYS A 170 -0.27 9.94 -7.06
C LYS A 170 0.51 11.00 -7.83
N ASN A 171 1.69 11.37 -7.35
CA ASN A 171 2.52 12.42 -7.93
C ASN A 171 3.02 12.05 -9.33
N LEU A 172 3.17 10.75 -9.60
CA LEU A 172 3.52 10.22 -10.92
C LEU A 172 2.31 10.11 -11.88
N ASN A 173 1.13 10.56 -11.45
CA ASN A 173 -0.15 10.42 -12.17
C ASN A 173 -0.41 8.97 -12.64
N GLN A 174 -0.05 8.01 -11.79
CA GLN A 174 -0.30 6.61 -12.05
C GLN A 174 -1.53 6.11 -11.30
N LYS A 175 -2.28 5.21 -11.94
CA LYS A 175 -3.35 4.46 -11.30
C LYS A 175 -2.78 3.15 -10.80
N GLY A 176 -3.18 2.76 -9.60
CA GLY A 176 -2.81 1.46 -9.07
C GLY A 176 -3.48 1.12 -7.76
N LEU A 177 -3.42 -0.16 -7.41
CA LEU A 177 -4.12 -0.77 -6.29
C LEU A 177 -3.13 -1.49 -5.39
N PHE A 178 -3.23 -1.26 -4.09
CA PHE A 178 -2.53 -2.06 -3.08
C PHE A 178 -3.46 -3.14 -2.58
N LEU A 179 -3.06 -4.39 -2.75
CA LEU A 179 -3.77 -5.55 -2.27
C LEU A 179 -2.92 -6.27 -1.22
N PHE A 180 -3.57 -6.64 -0.12
CA PHE A 180 -2.95 -7.40 0.96
C PHE A 180 -3.76 -8.68 1.14
N HIS A 181 -3.27 -9.79 0.59
CA HIS A 181 -3.94 -11.08 0.66
C HIS A 181 -3.49 -11.86 1.89
N PHE A 182 -4.44 -12.48 2.58
CA PHE A 182 -4.20 -13.29 3.77
C PHE A 182 -4.88 -14.64 3.61
N ARG A 183 -4.17 -15.72 3.95
CA ARG A 183 -4.71 -17.08 3.99
C ARG A 183 -4.02 -17.91 5.06
N LEU A 184 -4.60 -19.06 5.38
CA LEU A 184 -3.98 -20.06 6.24
C LEU A 184 -3.16 -21.04 5.38
N GLU A 185 -1.89 -21.25 5.73
CA GLU A 185 -1.01 -22.23 5.08
C GLU A 185 -0.23 -23.00 6.15
N LYS A 186 -0.37 -24.34 6.15
CA LYS A 186 0.24 -25.22 7.17
C LYS A 186 0.06 -24.69 8.61
N ASN A 187 -1.16 -24.26 8.94
CA ASN A 187 -1.57 -23.67 10.23
C ASN A 187 -0.91 -22.32 10.59
N SER A 188 -0.22 -21.67 9.65
CA SER A 188 0.32 -20.33 9.82
C SER A 188 -0.42 -19.35 8.93
N ILE A 189 -0.63 -18.12 9.41
CA ILE A 189 -1.16 -17.07 8.55
C ILE A 189 -0.05 -16.54 7.66
N VAL A 190 -0.26 -16.69 6.37
CA VAL A 190 0.63 -16.17 5.34
C VAL A 190 -0.01 -14.97 4.65
N PHE A 191 0.84 -14.12 4.11
CA PHE A 191 0.51 -12.78 3.65
C PHE A 191 1.21 -12.48 2.32
N ASN A 192 0.46 -11.96 1.36
CA ASN A 192 0.99 -11.58 0.05
C ASN A 192 0.59 -10.14 -0.30
N PRO A 193 1.52 -9.18 -0.17
CA PRO A 193 1.31 -7.80 -0.56
C PRO A 193 1.61 -7.60 -2.05
N ILE A 194 0.65 -7.05 -2.77
CA ILE A 194 0.70 -6.88 -4.22
C ILE A 194 0.36 -5.44 -4.57
N PHE A 195 1.10 -4.88 -5.53
CA PHE A 195 0.75 -3.64 -6.21
C PHE A 195 0.36 -3.94 -7.66
N ILE A 196 -0.84 -3.52 -8.04
CA ILE A 196 -1.31 -3.57 -9.43
C ILE A 196 -1.17 -2.17 -10.01
N GLU A 197 -0.39 -2.01 -11.06
CA GLU A 197 -0.28 -0.78 -11.83
C GLU A 197 -1.22 -0.85 -13.04
N ILE A 198 -1.97 0.23 -13.28
CA ILE A 198 -2.88 0.36 -14.42
C ILE A 198 -2.45 1.59 -15.22
N LEU A 199 -2.01 1.37 -16.45
CA LEU A 199 -1.60 2.40 -17.39
C LEU A 199 -2.64 2.52 -18.50
N ASN A 200 -3.12 3.74 -18.73
CA ASN A 200 -4.01 4.05 -19.86
C ASN A 200 -3.15 4.34 -21.10
N GLY A 201 -3.35 3.58 -22.18
CA GLY A 201 -2.62 3.71 -23.45
C GLY A 201 -1.18 3.17 -23.45
N ASP A 202 -0.53 3.23 -24.62
CA ASP A 202 0.85 2.73 -24.87
C ASP A 202 1.91 3.79 -24.48
N LEU A 203 1.78 4.39 -23.29
CA LEU A 203 2.77 5.35 -22.80
C LEU A 203 4.11 4.64 -22.50
N GLN A 204 5.13 4.91 -23.32
CA GLN A 204 6.54 4.60 -23.04
C GLN A 204 7.05 5.48 -21.90
N LYS A 205 6.56 5.24 -20.67
CA LYS A 205 7.15 5.82 -19.46
C LYS A 205 8.24 4.89 -18.93
N PRO A 206 9.31 5.41 -18.29
CA PRO A 206 10.27 4.57 -17.59
C PRO A 206 9.57 3.66 -16.59
N LEU A 207 10.06 2.44 -16.45
CA LEU A 207 9.40 1.39 -15.68
C LEU A 207 9.23 1.87 -14.23
N PHE A 208 7.97 2.01 -13.79
CA PHE A 208 7.63 2.55 -12.47
C PHE A 208 8.37 1.85 -11.33
N TYR A 209 8.46 0.52 -11.41
CA TYR A 209 9.15 -0.27 -10.39
C TYR A 209 10.63 0.08 -10.28
N GLU A 210 11.31 0.42 -11.38
CA GLU A 210 12.73 0.82 -11.36
C GLU A 210 12.90 2.14 -10.64
N ARG A 211 11.97 3.09 -10.87
CA ARG A 211 11.98 4.39 -10.17
C ARG A 211 11.78 4.23 -8.68
N ILE A 212 10.85 3.38 -8.26
CA ILE A 212 10.62 3.09 -6.85
C ILE A 212 11.83 2.39 -6.23
N ASN A 213 12.35 1.33 -6.86
CA ASN A 213 13.49 0.60 -6.33
C ASN A 213 14.74 1.48 -6.23
N THR A 214 14.97 2.35 -7.22
CA THR A 214 16.07 3.33 -7.21
C THR A 214 15.86 4.37 -6.11
N LEU A 215 14.64 4.87 -5.92
CA LEU A 215 14.34 5.87 -4.88
C LEU A 215 14.64 5.35 -3.46
N PHE A 216 14.42 4.06 -3.23
CA PHE A 216 14.61 3.42 -1.92
C PHE A 216 15.90 2.61 -1.82
N ASP A 217 16.76 2.64 -2.84
CA ASP A 217 18.01 1.86 -2.92
C ASP A 217 17.83 0.39 -2.50
N SER A 218 16.71 -0.22 -2.91
CA SER A 218 16.30 -1.56 -2.49
C SER A 218 15.25 -2.13 -3.43
N GLN A 219 15.18 -3.47 -3.52
CA GLN A 219 14.20 -4.16 -4.37
C GLN A 219 12.83 -4.25 -3.69
N ILE A 220 12.15 -3.11 -3.56
CA ILE A 220 10.80 -3.02 -2.99
C ILE A 220 9.75 -3.68 -3.90
N LEU A 221 9.82 -3.38 -5.20
CA LEU A 221 8.89 -3.88 -6.20
C LEU A 221 9.59 -4.92 -7.06
N LYS A 222 9.06 -6.13 -7.05
CA LYS A 222 9.49 -7.21 -7.93
C LYS A 222 8.36 -7.57 -8.89
N THR A 223 8.64 -7.53 -10.18
CA THR A 223 7.68 -7.81 -11.24
C THR A 223 7.16 -9.25 -11.15
N TYR A 224 5.85 -9.40 -11.25
CA TYR A 224 5.19 -10.69 -11.40
C TYR A 224 4.67 -10.81 -12.84
N PRO A 225 5.19 -11.75 -13.65
CA PRO A 225 4.77 -11.91 -15.04
C PRO A 225 3.34 -12.42 -15.09
N LEU A 226 2.42 -11.59 -15.60
CA LEU A 226 1.02 -11.98 -15.75
C LEU A 226 0.79 -12.80 -17.03
N ASP A 227 -0.06 -13.81 -16.92
CA ASP A 227 -0.66 -14.54 -18.02
C ASP A 227 -2.18 -14.26 -18.11
N ILE A 228 -2.80 -14.55 -19.26
CA ILE A 228 -4.22 -14.23 -19.51
C ILE A 228 -5.13 -14.86 -18.45
N LYS A 229 -4.81 -16.09 -18.02
CA LYS A 229 -5.52 -16.80 -16.95
C LYS A 229 -5.49 -16.07 -15.60
N ASP A 230 -4.44 -15.29 -15.32
CA ASP A 230 -4.27 -14.59 -14.05
C ASP A 230 -5.23 -13.41 -13.92
N PHE A 231 -5.76 -12.90 -15.05
CA PHE A 231 -6.76 -11.84 -15.04
C PHE A 231 -8.01 -12.24 -14.25
N GLY A 232 -8.47 -13.49 -14.41
CA GLY A 232 -9.56 -14.03 -13.61
C GLY A 232 -9.21 -13.96 -12.12
N SER A 233 -8.05 -14.48 -11.73
CA SER A 233 -7.59 -14.43 -10.33
C SER A 233 -7.51 -13.01 -9.79
N LEU A 234 -7.07 -12.03 -10.58
CA LEU A 234 -7.05 -10.63 -10.18
C LEU A 234 -8.47 -10.12 -9.89
N ILE A 235 -9.43 -10.32 -10.81
CA ILE A 235 -10.83 -9.88 -10.63
C ILE A 235 -11.41 -10.56 -9.39
N TRP A 236 -11.26 -11.88 -9.29
CA TRP A 236 -11.71 -12.69 -8.16
C TRP A 236 -10.89 -12.47 -6.87
N ARG A 237 -9.85 -11.62 -6.90
CA ARG A 237 -8.93 -11.37 -5.76
C ARG A 237 -8.35 -12.66 -5.17
N LEU A 238 -8.21 -13.67 -6.00
CA LEU A 238 -7.49 -14.89 -5.68
C LEU A 238 -5.98 -14.62 -5.73
N PRO A 239 -5.18 -15.34 -4.92
CA PRO A 239 -3.73 -15.27 -5.01
C PRO A 239 -3.27 -15.57 -6.44
N ILE A 240 -2.53 -14.63 -7.04
CA ILE A 240 -1.94 -14.80 -8.37
C ILE A 240 -0.57 -15.47 -8.34
N ASN A 241 0.09 -15.52 -7.18
CA ASN A 241 1.41 -16.14 -7.00
C ASN A 241 1.49 -16.89 -5.67
N GLU A 242 2.50 -17.75 -5.55
CA GLU A 242 2.76 -18.57 -4.36
C GLU A 242 3.78 -17.95 -3.41
N ASN A 243 4.22 -16.71 -3.67
CA ASN A 243 5.18 -16.03 -2.82
C ASN A 243 4.44 -15.39 -1.65
N PHE A 244 4.58 -15.99 -0.47
CA PHE A 244 4.00 -15.46 0.75
C PHE A 244 5.06 -15.18 1.79
N TYR A 245 4.75 -14.19 2.64
CA TYR A 245 5.50 -13.87 3.83
C TYR A 245 4.73 -14.30 5.08
N TYR A 246 5.44 -14.51 6.18
CA TYR A 246 4.79 -14.72 7.48
C TYR A 246 4.26 -13.39 8.02
N LEU A 247 3.01 -13.39 8.49
CA LEU A 247 2.36 -12.18 9.01
C LEU A 247 3.16 -11.48 10.11
N LYS A 248 3.93 -12.22 10.91
CA LYS A 248 4.75 -11.69 12.02
C LYS A 248 5.68 -10.57 11.57
N GLU A 249 6.29 -10.71 10.39
CA GLU A 249 7.26 -9.76 9.80
C GLU A 249 6.60 -8.43 9.37
N TYR A 250 5.28 -8.47 9.18
CA TYR A 250 4.44 -7.38 8.66
C TYR A 250 3.40 -6.88 9.67
N SER A 251 3.45 -7.40 10.91
CA SER A 251 2.48 -7.13 11.97
C SER A 251 2.29 -5.64 12.26
N GLU A 252 3.31 -4.81 12.05
CA GLU A 252 3.24 -3.35 12.18
C GLU A 252 2.26 -2.66 11.21
N LEU A 253 1.96 -3.27 10.05
CA LEU A 253 0.96 -2.73 9.12
C LEU A 253 -0.44 -2.74 9.70
N PHE A 254 -0.75 -3.74 10.54
CA PHE A 254 -2.12 -4.07 10.94
C PHE A 254 -2.35 -3.98 12.46
N ASN A 255 -1.27 -3.97 13.26
CA ASN A 255 -1.35 -3.78 14.71
C ASN A 255 -1.29 -2.30 15.10
N LYS A 256 -1.94 -1.94 16.21
CA LYS A 256 -1.69 -0.66 16.89
C LYS A 256 -0.32 -0.75 17.56
N LYS A 257 0.72 -0.10 17.02
CA LYS A 257 1.95 0.16 17.79
C LYS A 257 1.75 1.41 18.66
N LYS A 258 2.23 1.32 19.91
CA LYS A 258 2.23 2.37 20.95
C LYS A 258 3.45 3.30 20.91
N ASN A 259 4.39 3.13 19.98
CA ASN A 259 5.65 3.87 20.03
C ASN A 259 5.58 5.12 19.15
N GLU A 260 5.19 6.23 19.77
CA GLU A 260 5.38 7.58 19.25
C GLU A 260 6.87 7.97 19.33
N ASP A 261 7.66 7.66 18.31
CA ASP A 261 8.97 8.31 18.15
C ASP A 261 8.79 9.77 17.64
N CYS A 262 9.74 10.65 17.91
CA CYS A 262 9.76 12.03 17.44
C CYS A 262 9.58 12.15 15.92
N SER A 263 10.09 11.19 15.14
CA SER A 263 9.89 11.16 13.69
C SER A 263 8.39 11.06 13.33
N PHE A 264 7.63 10.27 14.09
CA PHE A 264 6.19 10.09 13.88
C PHE A 264 5.42 11.39 14.11
N LYS A 265 5.76 12.15 15.17
CA LYS A 265 5.12 13.46 15.45
C LYS A 265 5.37 14.47 14.34
N ILE A 266 6.57 14.44 13.76
CA ILE A 266 6.94 15.33 12.64
C ILE A 266 6.19 14.95 11.37
N GLU A 267 6.06 13.65 11.10
CA GLU A 267 5.26 13.14 9.98
C GLU A 267 3.79 13.54 10.09
N GLU A 268 3.18 13.38 11.27
CA GLU A 268 1.79 13.81 11.49
C GLU A 268 1.61 15.31 11.28
N LYS A 269 2.56 16.13 11.74
CA LYS A 269 2.56 17.58 11.47
C LYS A 269 2.66 17.87 9.98
N PHE A 270 3.55 17.20 9.25
CA PHE A 270 3.65 17.40 7.79
C PHE A 270 2.37 17.00 7.06
N ILE A 271 1.77 15.87 7.44
CA ILE A 271 0.50 15.42 6.85
C ILE A 271 -0.62 16.42 7.16
N LYS A 272 -0.78 16.83 8.43
CA LYS A 272 -1.81 17.79 8.86
C LYS A 272 -1.69 19.12 8.11
N ASN A 273 -0.47 19.54 7.80
CA ASN A 273 -0.19 20.78 7.09
C ASN A 273 -0.04 20.62 5.56
N ASN A 274 -0.40 19.46 4.99
CA ASN A 274 -0.28 19.17 3.55
C ASN A 274 1.12 19.40 2.96
N VAL A 275 2.17 19.23 3.76
CA VAL A 275 3.57 19.33 3.32
C VAL A 275 3.89 18.13 2.44
N LYS A 276 4.47 18.36 1.25
CA LYS A 276 5.00 17.28 0.40
C LYS A 276 6.34 16.83 0.96
N PHE A 277 6.45 15.58 1.41
CA PHE A 277 7.71 15.03 1.91
C PHE A 277 7.89 13.55 1.55
N ILE A 278 9.14 13.10 1.62
CA ILE A 278 9.57 11.71 1.51
C ILE A 278 10.41 11.40 2.76
N LYS A 279 10.01 10.43 3.57
CA LYS A 279 10.85 9.92 4.65
C LYS A 279 11.92 8.99 4.06
N ILE A 280 13.18 9.37 4.17
CA ILE A 280 14.32 8.54 3.72
C ILE A 280 14.62 7.49 4.80
N ASN A 281 14.66 7.92 6.07
CA ASN A 281 14.78 7.04 7.24
C ASN A 281 14.23 7.77 8.49
N ASN A 282 14.32 7.16 9.68
CA ASN A 282 13.78 7.75 10.92
C ASN A 282 14.36 9.11 11.31
N LYS A 283 15.54 9.43 10.79
CA LYS A 283 16.25 10.67 11.06
C LYS A 283 16.30 11.58 9.85
N MET A 284 15.71 11.23 8.71
CA MET A 284 15.91 11.96 7.45
C MET A 284 14.63 12.07 6.62
N PHE A 285 14.33 13.30 6.21
CA PHE A 285 13.16 13.65 5.41
C PHE A 285 13.56 14.55 4.25
N LEU A 286 13.08 14.26 3.04
CA LEU A 286 13.19 15.14 1.88
C LEU A 286 11.86 15.88 1.69
N ILE A 287 11.87 17.20 1.83
CA ILE A 287 10.68 18.06 1.80
C ILE A 287 10.66 18.81 0.46
N GLY A 288 9.58 18.62 -0.30
CA GLY A 288 9.34 19.13 -1.65
C GLY A 288 10.52 19.03 -2.62
N ASN A 289 11.32 17.97 -2.49
CA ASN A 289 12.52 17.69 -3.29
C ASN A 289 13.66 18.73 -3.18
N GLN A 290 13.58 19.65 -2.23
CA GLN A 290 14.55 20.76 -2.10
C GLN A 290 15.23 20.78 -0.73
N ILE A 291 14.54 20.37 0.33
CA ILE A 291 15.04 20.45 1.70
C ILE A 291 15.30 19.05 2.24
N LEU A 292 16.51 18.79 2.73
CA LEU A 292 16.85 17.57 3.46
C LEU A 292 16.86 17.86 4.96
N LEU A 293 15.77 17.50 5.64
CA LEU A 293 15.65 17.57 7.09
C LEU A 293 16.32 16.37 7.75
N LEU A 294 17.20 16.63 8.71
CA LEU A 294 17.89 15.67 9.56
C LEU A 294 17.49 15.87 11.02
N ILE A 295 17.14 14.79 11.71
CA ILE A 295 16.80 14.78 13.13
C ILE A 295 17.92 14.08 13.90
N ILE A 296 18.52 14.79 14.85
CA ILE A 296 19.68 14.34 15.61
C ILE A 296 19.34 14.30 17.10
N SER A 297 19.42 13.11 17.69
CA SER A 297 19.19 12.91 19.13
C SER A 297 20.47 13.04 19.96
N ASN A 298 21.61 12.63 19.41
CA ASN A 298 22.94 12.68 20.02
C ASN A 298 23.93 13.14 18.93
N ILE A 299 24.89 14.02 19.26
CA ILE A 299 25.92 14.48 18.33
C ILE A 299 26.78 13.30 17.87
N ASN A 300 26.96 13.20 16.55
CA ASN A 300 28.01 12.41 15.93
C ASN A 300 28.62 13.27 14.82
N PRO A 301 29.77 13.94 15.08
CA PRO A 301 30.34 14.92 14.16
C PRO A 301 30.74 14.28 12.82
N ILE A 302 31.24 13.03 12.85
CA ILE A 302 31.62 12.27 11.66
C ILE A 302 30.40 12.01 10.77
N PHE A 303 29.28 11.62 11.37
CA PHE A 303 28.03 11.41 10.63
C PHE A 303 27.50 12.71 10.01
N ILE A 304 27.47 13.79 10.78
CA ILE A 304 27.00 15.11 10.31
C ILE A 304 27.87 15.58 9.14
N LYS A 305 29.20 15.50 9.27
CA LYS A 305 30.14 15.87 8.20
C LYS A 305 29.89 15.09 6.91
N LYS A 306 29.75 13.76 7.00
CA LYS A 306 29.44 12.90 5.83
C LYS A 306 28.14 13.30 5.13
N ILE A 307 27.11 13.63 5.90
CA ILE A 307 25.82 14.08 5.34
C ILE A 307 25.98 15.42 4.64
N ILE A 308 26.66 16.39 5.28
CA ILE A 308 26.91 17.71 4.68
C ILE A 308 27.69 17.53 3.36
N GLU A 309 28.81 16.83 3.37
CA GLU A 309 29.64 16.60 2.16
C GLU A 309 28.84 15.94 1.03
N LYS A 310 27.98 14.97 1.34
CA LYS A 310 27.21 14.23 0.34
C LYS A 310 26.04 15.03 -0.26
N TYR A 311 25.41 15.90 0.53
CA TYR A 311 24.09 16.46 0.19
C TYR A 311 24.03 17.99 0.09
N TYR A 312 25.03 18.73 0.60
CA TYR A 312 25.02 20.19 0.65
C TYR A 312 24.86 20.87 -0.72
N ASN A 313 25.45 20.29 -1.77
CA ASN A 313 25.35 20.83 -3.13
C ASN A 313 24.01 20.50 -3.83
N LYS A 314 23.19 19.62 -3.24
CA LYS A 314 21.96 19.10 -3.86
C LYS A 314 20.69 19.60 -3.19
N TYR A 315 20.75 19.87 -1.88
CA TYR A 315 19.60 20.17 -1.07
C TYR A 315 19.93 21.26 -0.05
N PHE A 316 18.92 22.04 0.33
CA PHE A 316 18.98 22.84 1.55
C PHE A 316 18.94 21.90 2.75
N LEU A 317 19.98 21.92 3.58
CA LEU A 317 20.10 21.03 4.73
C LEU A 317 19.48 21.69 5.95
N LEU A 318 18.52 21.00 6.58
CA LEU A 318 17.91 21.43 7.83
C LEU A 318 18.24 20.42 8.92
N ILE A 319 19.07 20.78 9.89
CA ILE A 319 19.48 19.87 10.97
C ILE A 319 18.79 20.28 12.27
N VAL A 320 18.01 19.37 12.85
CA VAL A 320 17.25 19.60 14.08
C VAL A 320 17.79 18.73 15.20
N PHE A 321 18.21 19.36 16.30
CA PHE A 321 18.66 18.68 17.51
C PHE A 321 17.52 18.51 18.51
N LEU A 322 17.24 17.27 18.91
CA LEU A 322 16.17 16.96 19.84
C LEU A 322 16.52 17.32 21.30
N LYS A 323 17.81 17.28 21.65
CA LYS A 323 18.30 17.58 23.01
C LYS A 323 19.01 18.94 23.02
N GLN A 324 18.59 19.83 23.90
CA GLN A 324 19.17 21.17 24.02
C GLN A 324 20.67 21.14 24.33
N LYS A 325 21.11 20.22 25.20
CA LYS A 325 22.53 20.05 25.54
C LYS A 325 23.38 19.76 24.30
N GLU A 326 22.88 18.90 23.41
CA GLU A 326 23.59 18.52 22.17
C GLU A 326 23.66 19.71 21.20
N TYR A 327 22.57 20.44 21.02
CA TYR A 327 22.56 21.67 20.23
C TYR A 327 23.59 22.71 20.73
N LEU A 328 23.65 22.92 22.04
CA LEU A 328 24.59 23.85 22.66
C LEU A 328 26.05 23.41 22.51
N ASN A 329 26.32 22.12 22.61
CA ASN A 329 27.67 21.57 22.39
C ASN A 329 28.14 21.81 20.95
N LEU A 330 27.29 21.55 19.96
CA LEU A 330 27.62 21.81 18.56
C LEU A 330 27.90 23.30 18.31
N LYS A 331 27.09 24.20 18.89
CA LYS A 331 27.30 25.65 18.77
C LYS A 331 28.66 26.10 19.32
N LYS A 332 29.17 25.45 20.37
CA LYS A 332 30.49 25.75 20.94
C LYS A 332 31.62 25.22 20.06
N GLU A 333 31.42 24.06 19.44
CA GLU A 333 32.44 23.42 18.60
C GLU A 333 32.54 24.01 17.20
N ILE A 334 31.46 24.62 16.68
CA ILE A 334 31.40 25.05 15.29
C ILE A 334 30.78 26.45 15.16
N ASN A 335 31.61 27.48 15.34
CA ASN A 335 31.21 28.88 15.19
C ASN A 335 30.83 29.25 13.74
N ASP A 336 31.38 28.56 12.74
CA ASP A 336 31.28 28.96 11.33
C ASP A 336 30.17 28.25 10.51
N ILE A 337 29.50 27.23 11.05
CA ILE A 337 28.52 26.46 10.28
C ILE A 337 27.30 27.28 9.85
N ASN A 338 26.92 28.29 10.64
CA ASN A 338 25.81 29.18 10.32
C ASN A 338 26.14 30.14 9.15
N SER A 339 27.39 30.20 8.68
CA SER A 339 27.78 30.96 7.48
C SER A 339 27.41 30.25 6.17
N LEU A 340 27.08 28.95 6.23
CA LEU A 340 26.74 28.14 5.07
C LEU A 340 25.31 28.43 4.59
N LYS A 341 25.17 29.07 3.42
CA LYS A 341 23.89 29.51 2.85
C LYS A 341 22.83 28.40 2.70
N ASN A 342 23.26 27.16 2.46
CA ASN A 342 22.36 26.02 2.25
C ASN A 342 22.26 25.09 3.46
N LEU A 343 22.58 25.58 4.67
CA LEU A 343 22.51 24.81 5.89
C LEU A 343 21.89 25.64 7.01
N LYS A 344 20.89 25.07 7.67
CA LYS A 344 20.28 25.64 8.87
C LYS A 344 20.27 24.62 9.99
N ILE A 345 20.76 25.00 11.16
CA ILE A 345 20.75 24.16 12.35
C ILE A 345 19.84 24.77 13.41
N MET A 346 18.98 23.94 14.00
CA MET A 346 17.96 24.37 14.95
C MET A 346 17.89 23.41 16.13
N ASN A 347 17.41 23.91 17.27
CA ASN A 347 16.91 23.04 18.33
C ASN A 347 15.45 22.64 18.07
N LYS A 348 14.95 21.72 18.88
CA LYS A 348 13.57 21.22 18.80
C LYS A 348 12.53 22.33 18.92
N GLU A 349 12.71 23.26 19.86
CA GLU A 349 11.73 24.33 20.12
C GLU A 349 11.63 25.31 18.95
N GLU A 350 12.76 25.65 18.34
CA GLU A 350 12.84 26.46 17.12
C GLU A 350 12.13 25.77 15.96
N PHE A 351 12.35 24.46 15.78
CA PHE A 351 11.71 23.69 14.73
C PHE A 351 10.19 23.56 14.91
N GLU A 352 9.71 23.45 16.15
CA GLU A 352 8.29 23.35 16.44
C GLU A 352 7.51 24.64 16.18
N LYS A 353 8.19 25.79 16.15
CA LYS A 353 7.61 27.12 15.86
C LYS A 353 7.53 27.47 14.38
N ILE A 354 8.10 26.65 13.50
CA ILE A 354 8.07 26.90 12.05
C ILE A 354 6.62 26.78 11.54
N ASP A 355 6.13 27.82 10.86
CA ASP A 355 4.92 27.72 10.05
C ASP A 355 5.28 26.89 8.81
N TYR A 356 4.76 25.67 8.72
CA TYR A 356 5.09 24.65 7.71
C TYR A 356 4.65 25.00 6.28
N LYS A 357 4.33 26.27 6.01
CA LYS A 357 4.18 26.82 4.66
C LYS A 357 5.55 26.89 4.00
N PHE A 358 5.65 26.28 2.82
CA PHE A 358 6.91 26.03 2.10
C PHE A 358 7.80 27.28 1.93
N GLU A 359 7.18 28.47 1.82
CA GLU A 359 7.85 29.76 1.64
C GLU A 359 8.68 30.23 2.86
N ASN A 360 8.46 29.66 4.05
CA ASN A 360 9.12 30.07 5.29
C ASN A 360 10.35 29.22 5.66
N PHE A 361 10.61 28.11 4.97
CA PHE A 361 11.84 27.34 5.22
C PHE A 361 13.10 28.05 4.71
N ASN A 362 12.96 28.95 3.73
CA ASN A 362 14.03 29.77 3.16
C ASN A 362 14.05 31.22 3.66
N LYS A 363 13.04 31.64 4.43
CA LYS A 363 12.91 32.98 5.02
C LYS A 363 12.92 32.86 6.54
N ASN A 364 14.12 32.87 7.12
CA ASN A 364 14.49 33.36 8.46
C ASN A 364 15.87 32.86 8.84
#